data_AF-A0A4V6A631-F1
#
_entry.id   AF-A0A4V6A631-F1
#
_cell.length_a   1.000
_cell.length_b   1.000
_cell.length_c   1.000
_cell.angle_alpha   90.00
_cell.angle_beta   90.00
_cell.angle_gamma   90.00
#
_symmetry.space_group_name_H-M   'P 1'
#
loop_
_entity.id
_entity.type
_entity.pdbx_description
1 polymer ?
#
loop_
_entity_poly.entity_id
_entity_poly.type
_entity_poly.pdbx_seq_one_letter_code
_entity_poly.pdbx_strand_id
1 'polypeptide(L)'
;MENEGVLLSKLARFPGSKKDRRRLVLLMRSAEDVKSVFGPSWMNYVQRHGNSLRFSDGNVPRQLSAYKRADLSLDAPITPTGKFTAQLVARAIFNANVVPTGGIFCSPALRCIETADAIAAFLDMQFNVENALYQPFAWVERDYEPSIETCAWLADYHTLKKSPRVNRSYEPLLPFASIDEEESEVESLGRIHAAVQQIADRERNGPVLIIAHAITLQVAENACNEKSIYAQCLSETETSKTESKTNSSVISHINSSEVVTVASHGSIRGAMKSKYPFCHLLAMAKDGYKLRRVETNIPPLTMTPKAEEATAESADESEETGAEVNVG
;
A
#
# COMPACT_ATOMS: atom_id res chain seq x y z
N MET A 1 -17.61 -30.46 -17.67
CA MET A 1 -16.62 -29.56 -18.30
C MET A 1 -17.25 -28.31 -18.93
N GLU A 2 -18.51 -27.96 -18.65
CA GLU A 2 -19.20 -26.84 -19.36
C GLU A 2 -19.43 -25.57 -18.52
N ASN A 3 -18.96 -25.50 -17.27
CA ASN A 3 -19.29 -24.37 -16.38
C ASN A 3 -18.19 -23.30 -16.22
N GLU A 4 -16.97 -23.50 -16.73
CA GLU A 4 -15.91 -22.49 -16.64
C GLU A 4 -15.99 -21.43 -17.75
N GLY A 5 -16.54 -21.78 -18.93
CA GLY A 5 -16.64 -20.87 -20.07
C GLY A 5 -17.64 -19.72 -19.90
N VAL A 6 -18.65 -19.89 -19.04
CA VAL A 6 -19.70 -18.87 -18.79
C VAL A 6 -19.28 -17.87 -17.70
N LEU A 7 -18.36 -18.24 -16.81
CA LEU A 7 -17.80 -17.33 -15.82
C LEU A 7 -16.77 -16.39 -16.44
N LEU A 8 -15.96 -16.88 -17.38
CA LEU A 8 -14.98 -16.06 -18.11
C LEU A 8 -15.61 -15.06 -19.10
N SER A 9 -16.83 -15.33 -19.60
CA SER A 9 -17.52 -14.44 -20.55
C SER A 9 -18.18 -13.21 -19.90
N LYS A 10 -18.29 -13.18 -18.56
CA LYS A 10 -18.77 -12.00 -17.80
C LYS A 10 -17.65 -11.01 -17.44
N LEU A 11 -16.39 -11.39 -17.64
CA LEU A 11 -15.24 -10.55 -17.38
C LEU A 11 -14.89 -9.81 -18.67
N ALA A 12 -15.42 -8.59 -18.82
CA ALA A 12 -15.07 -7.73 -19.94
C ALA A 12 -13.57 -7.43 -19.90
N ARG A 13 -12.81 -7.98 -20.85
CA ARG A 13 -11.43 -7.58 -21.10
C ARG A 13 -11.43 -6.14 -21.58
N PHE A 14 -10.69 -5.27 -20.91
CA PHE A 14 -10.63 -3.85 -21.22
C PHE A 14 -9.55 -3.57 -22.28
N PRO A 15 -9.93 -3.39 -23.55
CA PRO A 15 -9.32 -2.33 -24.36
C PRO A 15 -10.42 -1.53 -25.06
N GLY A 16 -11.01 -0.58 -24.34
CA GLY A 16 -12.09 0.25 -24.86
C GLY A 16 -11.64 1.54 -25.57
N SER A 17 -12.61 2.27 -26.08
CA SER A 17 -12.45 3.60 -26.70
C SER A 17 -11.76 4.61 -25.76
N LYS A 18 -11.39 5.80 -26.25
CA LYS A 18 -10.86 6.88 -25.37
C LYS A 18 -11.78 7.18 -24.17
N LYS A 19 -13.10 7.10 -24.37
CA LYS A 19 -14.11 7.29 -23.30
C LYS A 19 -14.03 6.20 -22.24
N ASP A 20 -13.78 4.97 -22.66
CA ASP A 20 -13.67 3.84 -21.73
C ASP A 20 -12.37 3.91 -20.94
N ARG A 21 -11.27 4.35 -21.55
CA ARG A 21 -10.00 4.54 -20.84
C ARG A 21 -10.07 5.56 -19.71
N ARG A 22 -10.90 6.60 -19.84
CA ARG A 22 -11.16 7.57 -18.77
C ARG A 22 -11.90 6.96 -17.58
N ARG A 23 -12.53 5.80 -17.72
CA ARG A 23 -13.22 5.12 -16.63
C ARG A 23 -12.32 4.17 -15.86
N LEU A 24 -11.15 3.83 -16.41
CA LEU A 24 -10.22 2.87 -15.82
C LEU A 24 -9.52 3.47 -14.60
N VAL A 25 -9.54 2.70 -13.51
CA VAL A 25 -8.88 2.97 -12.23
C VAL A 25 -8.06 1.73 -11.90
N LEU A 26 -6.75 1.87 -11.90
CA LEU A 26 -5.82 0.83 -11.47
C LEU A 26 -5.51 1.06 -9.99
N LEU A 27 -5.68 0.05 -9.14
CA LEU A 27 -5.29 0.07 -7.74
C LEU A 27 -4.15 -0.91 -7.52
N MET A 28 -3.12 -0.47 -6.82
CA MET A 28 -1.91 -1.23 -6.61
C MET A 28 -1.51 -1.22 -5.13
N ARG A 29 -1.22 -2.39 -4.56
CA ARG A 29 -0.53 -2.47 -3.27
C ARG A 29 0.92 -2.02 -3.47
N SER A 30 1.48 -1.27 -2.52
CA SER A 30 2.90 -0.91 -2.51
C SER A 30 3.81 -2.13 -2.72
N ALA A 31 5.04 -1.86 -3.15
CA ALA A 31 6.06 -2.88 -3.27
C ALA A 31 6.50 -3.44 -1.91
N GLU A 32 7.27 -4.53 -1.97
CA GLU A 32 7.92 -5.16 -0.82
C GLU A 32 8.78 -4.14 -0.06
N ASP A 33 8.56 -4.06 1.25
CA ASP A 33 9.35 -3.24 2.17
C ASP A 33 10.30 -4.08 3.03
N VAL A 34 11.38 -3.43 3.47
CA VAL A 34 12.47 -4.11 4.20
C VAL A 34 12.00 -4.69 5.53
N LYS A 35 11.04 -4.06 6.22
CA LYS A 35 10.50 -4.56 7.49
C LYS A 35 9.66 -5.82 7.28
N SER A 36 8.95 -5.93 6.16
CA SER A 36 8.16 -7.10 5.81
C SER A 36 9.01 -8.33 5.46
N VAL A 37 10.26 -8.12 5.00
CA VAL A 37 11.19 -9.22 4.66
C VAL A 37 12.04 -9.61 5.86
N PHE A 38 12.66 -8.64 6.53
CA PHE A 38 13.68 -8.87 7.56
C PHE A 38 13.16 -8.68 8.99
N GLY A 39 11.89 -8.33 9.15
CA GLY A 39 11.26 -8.09 10.45
C GLY A 39 11.58 -6.72 11.07
N PRO A 40 11.12 -6.47 12.30
CA PRO A 40 11.30 -5.19 12.97
C PRO A 40 12.77 -4.83 13.23
N SER A 41 13.64 -5.84 13.39
CA SER A 41 15.08 -5.68 13.64
C SER A 41 15.92 -5.58 12.36
N TRP A 42 15.31 -5.29 11.21
CA TRP A 42 16.01 -5.22 9.91
C TRP A 42 17.21 -4.26 9.89
N MET A 43 17.22 -3.27 10.76
CA MET A 43 18.33 -2.33 10.89
C MET A 43 19.63 -2.96 11.44
N ASN A 44 19.59 -4.22 11.90
CA ASN A 44 20.78 -5.02 12.24
C ASN A 44 21.56 -5.45 10.99
N TYR A 45 20.93 -5.45 9.82
CA TYR A 45 21.58 -5.76 8.54
C TYR A 45 22.39 -4.58 7.98
N VAL A 46 22.40 -3.44 8.69
CA VAL A 46 23.12 -2.22 8.32
C VAL A 46 24.15 -1.92 9.41
N GLN A 47 25.42 -2.18 9.11
CA GLN A 47 26.53 -1.96 10.03
C GLN A 47 27.34 -0.73 9.63
N ARG A 48 27.70 0.11 10.60
CA ARG A 48 28.59 1.25 10.34
C ARG A 48 30.04 0.80 10.47
N HIS A 49 30.83 1.02 9.44
CA HIS A 49 32.26 0.74 9.43
C HIS A 49 33.04 2.02 9.12
N GLY A 50 33.36 2.80 10.16
CA GLY A 50 33.92 4.14 10.02
C GLY A 50 32.93 5.11 9.35
N ASN A 51 33.30 5.63 8.18
CA ASN A 51 32.48 6.57 7.39
C ASN A 51 31.59 5.88 6.34
N SER A 52 31.65 4.55 6.21
CA SER A 52 30.83 3.79 5.26
C SER A 52 29.80 2.91 5.97
N LEU A 53 28.72 2.61 5.26
CA LEU A 53 27.73 1.61 5.66
C LEU A 53 28.03 0.29 4.95
N ARG A 54 28.08 -0.81 5.71
CA ARG A 54 28.09 -2.18 5.20
C ARG A 54 26.69 -2.76 5.35
N PHE A 55 26.29 -3.56 4.36
CA PHE A 55 24.99 -4.20 4.28
C PHE A 55 25.22 -5.70 4.21
N SER A 56 24.64 -6.47 5.13
CA SER A 56 24.82 -7.93 5.16
C SER A 56 23.94 -8.67 4.15
N ASP A 57 22.88 -8.02 3.64
CA ASP A 57 21.99 -8.59 2.63
C ASP A 57 21.82 -7.64 1.42
N GLY A 58 21.79 -8.20 0.21
CA GLY A 58 21.69 -7.45 -1.05
C GLY A 58 20.32 -6.84 -1.33
N ASN A 59 19.28 -7.32 -0.66
CA ASN A 59 17.91 -6.84 -0.68
C ASN A 59 17.63 -5.80 0.44
N VAL A 60 18.65 -5.36 1.17
CA VAL A 60 18.58 -4.16 2.02
C VAL A 60 18.95 -2.93 1.19
N PRO A 61 18.13 -1.86 1.18
CA PRO A 61 18.39 -0.69 0.35
C PRO A 61 19.69 0.02 0.77
N ARG A 62 20.49 0.45 -0.21
CA ARG A 62 21.80 1.06 0.04
C ARG A 62 21.74 2.57 0.30
N GLN A 63 20.69 3.24 -0.15
CA GLN A 63 20.53 4.70 -0.07
C GLN A 63 19.88 5.14 1.25
N LEU A 64 20.26 4.51 2.37
CA LEU A 64 19.70 4.83 3.69
C LEU A 64 20.27 6.10 4.30
N SER A 65 21.48 6.51 3.91
CA SER A 65 22.15 7.72 4.44
C SER A 65 21.34 9.00 4.21
N ALA A 66 20.39 8.95 3.29
CA ALA A 66 19.51 10.06 2.99
C ALA A 66 18.39 10.22 4.03
N TYR A 67 18.15 9.23 4.90
CA TYR A 67 17.11 9.20 5.93
C TYR A 67 17.75 9.15 7.32
N LYS A 68 17.11 9.72 8.35
CA LYS A 68 17.61 9.50 9.72
C LYS A 68 17.15 8.10 10.16
N ARG A 69 17.94 7.49 11.04
CA ARG A 69 17.72 6.10 11.48
C ARG A 69 16.39 5.90 12.23
N ALA A 70 15.98 6.87 13.05
CA ALA A 70 14.70 6.83 13.79
C ALA A 70 13.48 6.84 12.84
N ASP A 71 13.61 7.54 11.73
CA ASP A 71 12.57 7.68 10.72
C ASP A 71 12.30 6.35 10.01
N LEU A 72 13.38 5.60 9.74
CA LEU A 72 13.35 4.31 9.04
C LEU A 72 12.73 3.19 9.90
N SER A 73 12.73 3.32 11.23
CA SER A 73 12.00 2.40 12.10
C SER A 73 10.49 2.62 12.07
N LEU A 74 10.04 3.85 11.83
CA LEU A 74 8.63 4.23 11.76
C LEU A 74 8.03 3.93 10.39
N ASP A 75 8.78 4.21 9.33
CA ASP A 75 8.33 3.95 7.96
C ASP A 75 9.46 3.33 7.13
N ALA A 76 9.31 2.04 6.89
CA ALA A 76 10.34 1.23 6.24
C ALA A 76 10.35 1.50 4.71
N PRO A 77 11.54 1.67 4.11
CA PRO A 77 11.69 1.82 2.66
C PRO A 77 11.41 0.51 1.92
N ILE A 78 11.21 0.61 0.61
CA ILE A 78 11.12 -0.56 -0.25
C ILE A 78 12.48 -1.26 -0.39
N THR A 79 12.45 -2.57 -0.58
CA THR A 79 13.65 -3.34 -0.90
C THR A 79 14.07 -3.10 -2.36
N PRO A 80 15.33 -3.39 -2.76
CA PRO A 80 15.72 -3.48 -4.16
C PRO A 80 14.82 -4.40 -4.99
N THR A 81 14.38 -5.54 -4.44
CA THR A 81 13.40 -6.44 -5.09
C THR A 81 12.05 -5.75 -5.23
N GLY A 82 11.57 -5.05 -4.21
CA GLY A 82 10.36 -4.22 -4.27
C GLY A 82 10.43 -3.16 -5.37
N LYS A 83 11.56 -2.45 -5.48
CA LYS A 83 11.79 -1.48 -6.56
C LYS A 83 11.74 -2.14 -7.94
N PHE A 84 12.42 -3.27 -8.09
CA PHE A 84 12.43 -4.02 -9.35
C PHE A 84 11.03 -4.51 -9.76
N THR A 85 10.27 -5.05 -8.81
CA THR A 85 8.90 -5.52 -9.06
C THR A 85 7.96 -4.38 -9.43
N ALA A 86 8.09 -3.21 -8.80
CA ALA A 86 7.36 -2.00 -9.21
C ALA A 86 7.65 -1.59 -10.66
N GLN A 87 8.92 -1.67 -11.09
CA GLN A 87 9.31 -1.38 -12.48
C GLN A 87 8.76 -2.42 -13.48
N LEU A 88 8.68 -3.70 -13.10
CA LEU A 88 8.03 -4.73 -13.92
C LEU A 88 6.54 -4.44 -14.10
N VAL A 89 5.84 -4.03 -13.05
CA VAL A 89 4.44 -3.60 -13.15
C VAL A 89 4.29 -2.39 -14.05
N ALA A 90 5.17 -1.38 -13.94
CA ALA A 90 5.17 -0.22 -14.83
C ALA A 90 5.33 -0.62 -16.31
N ARG A 91 6.26 -1.55 -16.60
CA ARG A 91 6.45 -2.10 -17.93
C ARG A 91 5.21 -2.85 -18.42
N ALA A 92 4.55 -3.62 -17.55
CA ALA A 92 3.32 -4.33 -17.90
C ALA A 92 2.15 -3.37 -18.20
N ILE A 93 2.00 -2.30 -17.40
CA ILE A 93 1.04 -1.20 -17.65
C ILE A 93 1.29 -0.55 -19.01
N PHE A 94 2.55 -0.25 -19.32
CA PHE A 94 2.95 0.33 -20.60
C PHE A 94 2.60 -0.58 -21.77
N ASN A 95 3.02 -1.86 -21.70
CA ASN A 95 2.76 -2.85 -22.75
C ASN A 95 1.26 -3.12 -22.97
N ALA A 96 0.45 -3.02 -21.90
CA ALA A 96 -1.00 -3.18 -21.97
C ALA A 96 -1.73 -1.94 -22.50
N ASN A 97 -1.03 -0.86 -22.86
CA ASN A 97 -1.59 0.40 -23.38
C ASN A 97 -2.59 1.07 -22.42
N VAL A 98 -2.35 0.95 -21.11
CA VAL A 98 -3.17 1.54 -20.04
C VAL A 98 -2.36 2.48 -19.14
N VAL A 99 -1.38 3.18 -19.73
CA VAL A 99 -0.59 4.23 -19.05
C VAL A 99 -1.54 5.20 -18.33
N PRO A 100 -1.28 5.53 -17.05
CA PRO A 100 -2.21 6.29 -16.21
C PRO A 100 -2.17 7.79 -16.51
N THR A 101 -2.51 8.20 -17.74
CA THR A 101 -2.49 9.60 -18.19
C THR A 101 -3.49 10.50 -17.47
N GLY A 102 -4.38 9.93 -16.65
CA GLY A 102 -5.24 10.66 -15.71
C GLY A 102 -4.57 11.01 -14.38
N GLY A 103 -3.39 10.44 -14.09
CA GLY A 103 -2.60 10.73 -12.91
C GLY A 103 -2.22 9.48 -12.11
N ILE A 104 -1.08 9.57 -11.42
CA ILE A 104 -0.63 8.60 -10.42
C ILE A 104 -0.85 9.23 -9.04
N PHE A 105 -1.51 8.51 -8.14
CA PHE A 105 -1.80 8.91 -6.77
C PHE A 105 -1.22 7.89 -5.82
N CYS A 106 -0.58 8.30 -4.72
CA CYS A 106 -0.09 7.38 -3.73
C CYS A 106 -0.38 7.81 -2.29
N SER A 107 -0.46 6.84 -1.39
CA SER A 107 -0.44 7.10 0.05
C SER A 107 0.86 7.79 0.48
N PRO A 108 0.87 8.59 1.56
CA PRO A 108 2.07 9.28 2.04
C PRO A 108 3.09 8.36 2.71
N ALA A 109 2.77 7.08 2.95
CA ALA A 109 3.76 6.11 3.44
C ALA A 109 4.96 5.98 2.49
N LEU A 110 6.18 5.92 3.03
CA LEU A 110 7.46 5.85 2.32
C LEU A 110 7.46 4.75 1.26
N ARG A 111 7.04 3.53 1.64
CA ARG A 111 6.93 2.41 0.70
C ARG A 111 6.02 2.70 -0.49
N CYS A 112 4.96 3.49 -0.31
CA CYS A 112 4.04 3.89 -1.38
C CYS A 112 4.68 4.96 -2.27
N ILE A 113 5.35 5.95 -1.66
CA ILE A 113 6.07 7.01 -2.39
C ILE A 113 7.21 6.43 -3.23
N GLU A 114 8.04 5.54 -2.67
CA GLU A 114 9.15 4.93 -3.42
C GLU A 114 8.64 3.97 -4.51
N THR A 115 7.51 3.28 -4.28
CA THR A 115 6.83 2.50 -5.33
C THR A 115 6.34 3.43 -6.45
N ALA A 116 5.71 4.54 -6.11
CA ALA A 116 5.21 5.53 -7.06
C ALA A 116 6.36 6.17 -7.85
N ASP A 117 7.46 6.55 -7.20
CA ASP A 117 8.64 7.10 -7.87
C ASP A 117 9.25 6.10 -8.85
N ALA A 118 9.34 4.81 -8.49
CA ALA A 118 9.87 3.78 -9.38
C ALA A 118 9.01 3.59 -10.64
N ILE A 119 7.68 3.60 -10.49
CA ILE A 119 6.73 3.49 -11.61
C ILE A 119 6.75 4.76 -12.46
N ALA A 120 6.67 5.92 -11.81
CA ALA A 120 6.65 7.22 -12.46
C ALA A 120 7.96 7.51 -13.20
N ALA A 121 9.11 7.04 -12.68
CA ALA A 121 10.39 7.11 -13.37
C ALA A 121 10.40 6.30 -14.67
N PHE A 122 9.81 5.11 -14.68
CA PHE A 122 9.73 4.27 -15.88
C PHE A 122 8.78 4.87 -16.93
N LEU A 123 7.66 5.46 -16.48
CA LEU A 123 6.63 6.01 -17.35
C LEU A 123 6.89 7.48 -17.76
N ASP A 124 7.95 8.10 -17.23
CA ASP A 124 8.25 9.52 -17.37
C ASP A 124 7.08 10.43 -16.95
N MET A 125 6.57 10.21 -15.74
CA MET A 125 5.41 10.92 -15.19
C MET A 125 5.72 11.54 -13.84
N GLN A 126 4.86 12.47 -13.42
CA GLN A 126 4.77 12.91 -12.03
C GLN A 126 3.70 12.13 -11.27
N PHE A 127 3.78 12.11 -9.95
CA PHE A 127 2.78 11.51 -9.07
C PHE A 127 2.35 12.45 -7.95
N ASN A 128 1.15 12.22 -7.46
CA ASN A 128 0.45 13.02 -6.47
C ASN A 128 0.40 12.25 -5.15
N VAL A 129 0.70 12.91 -4.03
CA VAL A 129 0.59 12.29 -2.70
C VAL A 129 -0.76 12.62 -2.09
N GLU A 130 -1.58 11.59 -1.85
CA GLU A 130 -2.92 11.72 -1.28
C GLU A 130 -2.95 11.17 0.14
N ASN A 131 -3.09 12.06 1.12
CA ASN A 131 -3.05 11.71 2.54
C ASN A 131 -4.23 10.82 2.95
N ALA A 132 -5.40 11.02 2.34
CA ALA A 132 -6.59 10.22 2.63
C ALA A 132 -6.44 8.73 2.25
N LEU A 133 -5.40 8.35 1.50
CA LEU A 133 -5.07 6.95 1.20
C LEU A 133 -4.20 6.27 2.26
N TYR A 134 -3.80 6.97 3.33
CA TYR A 134 -3.02 6.37 4.41
C TYR A 134 -3.81 5.24 5.09
N GLN A 135 -3.10 4.18 5.50
CA GLN A 135 -3.69 3.02 6.19
C GLN A 135 -4.29 3.42 7.56
N PRO A 136 -5.17 2.58 8.16
CA PRO A 136 -5.67 2.82 9.51
C PRO A 136 -4.53 3.02 10.53
N PHE A 137 -4.62 4.06 11.35
CA PHE A 137 -3.63 4.34 12.40
C PHE A 137 -3.55 3.23 13.44
N ALA A 138 -4.66 2.57 13.73
CA ALA A 138 -4.72 1.38 14.60
C ALA A 138 -3.78 0.24 14.16
N TRP A 139 -3.29 0.25 12.91
CA TRP A 139 -2.37 -0.76 12.39
C TRP A 139 -0.91 -0.31 12.26
N VAL A 140 -0.64 0.95 12.59
CA VAL A 140 0.71 1.46 12.79
C VAL A 140 1.20 0.91 14.12
N GLU A 141 2.35 0.25 14.13
CA GLU A 141 2.91 -0.33 15.36
C GLU A 141 3.24 0.80 16.34
N ARG A 142 2.60 0.78 17.52
CA ARG A 142 2.68 1.80 18.57
C ARG A 142 4.00 1.77 19.37
N ASP A 143 5.08 1.23 18.81
CA ASP A 143 6.38 1.19 19.50
C ASP A 143 7.00 2.60 19.63
N TYR A 144 6.41 3.58 18.95
CA TYR A 144 6.54 5.02 19.18
C TYR A 144 5.14 5.60 19.00
N GLU A 145 4.64 6.40 19.94
CA GLU A 145 3.33 7.07 19.82
C GLU A 145 3.29 7.86 18.51
N PRO A 146 2.54 7.41 17.47
CA PRO A 146 2.56 8.05 16.18
C PRO A 146 1.70 9.31 16.26
N SER A 147 2.31 10.46 16.58
CA SER A 147 1.61 11.74 16.51
C SER A 147 1.41 12.19 15.06
N ILE A 148 0.43 13.04 14.80
CA ILE A 148 0.18 13.77 13.55
C ILE A 148 1.45 14.50 13.15
N GLU A 149 2.25 15.01 14.08
CA GLU A 149 3.56 15.61 13.78
C GLU A 149 4.55 14.58 13.22
N THR A 150 4.58 13.36 13.78
CA THR A 150 5.43 12.26 13.33
C THR A 150 5.01 11.77 11.94
N CYS A 151 3.71 11.70 11.66
CA CYS A 151 3.21 11.22 10.37
C CYS A 151 3.10 12.33 9.30
N ALA A 152 2.87 13.59 9.67
CA ALA A 152 3.02 14.73 8.77
C ALA A 152 4.48 14.90 8.34
N TRP A 153 5.43 14.59 9.23
CA TRP A 153 6.86 14.57 8.89
C TRP A 153 7.21 13.48 7.85
N LEU A 154 6.55 12.30 7.91
CA LEU A 154 6.67 11.25 6.88
C LEU A 154 6.15 11.72 5.52
N ALA A 155 5.05 12.47 5.52
CA ALA A 155 4.46 13.03 4.32
C ALA A 155 5.31 14.16 3.73
N ASP A 156 5.95 15.03 4.52
CA ASP A 156 6.40 16.34 4.01
C ASP A 156 7.92 16.50 3.81
N TYR A 157 8.78 15.83 4.58
CA TYR A 157 10.16 16.34 4.71
C TYR A 157 11.26 15.59 3.94
N HIS A 158 11.32 14.25 4.02
CA HIS A 158 12.52 13.54 3.54
C HIS A 158 12.41 12.94 2.15
N THR A 159 11.24 12.46 1.74
CA THR A 159 11.09 11.76 0.46
C THR A 159 10.56 12.68 -0.63
N LEU A 160 9.60 13.57 -0.30
CA LEU A 160 9.06 14.53 -1.27
C LEU A 160 10.11 15.52 -1.80
N LYS A 161 11.10 15.88 -0.98
CA LYS A 161 12.20 16.75 -1.39
C LYS A 161 13.22 16.04 -2.29
N LYS A 162 13.31 14.72 -2.20
CA LYS A 162 14.29 13.93 -2.97
C LYS A 162 13.77 13.47 -4.32
N SER A 163 12.49 13.12 -4.42
CA SER A 163 11.93 12.76 -5.71
C SER A 163 11.62 14.04 -6.53
N PRO A 164 12.22 14.21 -7.72
CA PRO A 164 11.86 15.29 -8.62
C PRO A 164 10.48 15.08 -9.26
N ARG A 165 9.89 13.87 -9.13
CA ARG A 165 8.61 13.47 -9.75
C ARG A 165 7.38 13.70 -8.88
N VAL A 166 7.55 14.13 -7.63
CA VAL A 166 6.41 14.55 -6.81
C VAL A 166 5.82 15.83 -7.39
N ASN A 167 4.54 15.78 -7.74
CA ASN A 167 3.77 16.96 -8.12
C ASN A 167 3.49 17.82 -6.88
N ARG A 168 4.28 18.87 -6.69
CA ARG A 168 4.16 19.80 -5.56
C ARG A 168 3.00 20.78 -5.68
N SER A 169 2.33 20.81 -6.83
CA SER A 169 1.13 21.64 -7.04
C SER A 169 -0.16 20.87 -6.75
N TYR A 170 -0.05 19.61 -6.34
CA TYR A 170 -1.20 18.80 -5.98
C TYR A 170 -1.69 19.14 -4.57
N GLU A 171 -2.98 19.47 -4.45
CA GLU A 171 -3.66 19.61 -3.17
C GLU A 171 -4.35 18.29 -2.79
N PRO A 172 -3.94 17.63 -1.69
CA PRO A 172 -4.59 16.42 -1.20
C PRO A 172 -6.07 16.67 -0.85
N LEU A 173 -6.91 15.65 -1.05
CA LEU A 173 -8.34 15.70 -0.70
C LEU A 173 -8.56 15.98 0.79
N LEU A 174 -7.65 15.46 1.62
CA LEU A 174 -7.63 15.68 3.04
C LEU A 174 -6.22 16.15 3.44
N PRO A 175 -6.08 17.31 4.09
CA PRO A 175 -4.82 17.68 4.73
C PRO A 175 -4.41 16.61 5.74
N PHE A 176 -3.11 16.31 5.85
CA PHE A 176 -2.65 15.26 6.76
C PHE A 176 -3.04 15.55 8.22
N ALA A 177 -2.93 16.82 8.63
CA ALA A 177 -3.33 17.29 9.96
C ALA A 177 -4.84 17.17 10.25
N SER A 178 -5.65 16.84 9.24
CA SER A 178 -7.10 16.63 9.38
C SER A 178 -7.47 15.15 9.48
N ILE A 179 -6.49 14.24 9.48
CA ILE A 179 -6.75 12.82 9.77
C ILE A 179 -6.72 12.63 11.29
N ASP A 180 -7.80 12.10 11.84
CA ASP A 180 -7.89 11.78 13.26
C ASP A 180 -7.04 10.54 13.58
N GLU A 181 -6.09 10.66 14.50
CA GLU A 181 -5.23 9.55 14.94
C GLU A 181 -6.02 8.48 15.70
N GLU A 182 -7.11 8.89 16.34
CA GLU A 182 -8.00 8.03 17.10
C GLU A 182 -9.16 7.51 16.25
N GLU A 183 -9.11 7.71 14.92
CA GLU A 183 -10.10 7.14 14.02
C GLU A 183 -10.22 5.63 14.24
N SER A 184 -11.44 5.16 14.41
CA SER A 184 -11.73 3.74 14.43
C SER A 184 -11.34 3.10 13.10
N GLU A 185 -11.19 1.77 13.09
CA GLU A 185 -10.93 1.04 11.86
C GLU A 185 -12.02 1.35 10.81
N VAL A 186 -13.30 1.40 11.20
CA VAL A 186 -14.42 1.70 10.31
C VAL A 186 -14.31 3.10 9.70
N GLU A 187 -13.97 4.11 10.50
CA GLU A 187 -13.77 5.49 10.02
C GLU A 187 -12.61 5.56 9.03
N SER A 188 -11.49 4.88 9.33
CA SER A 188 -10.35 4.77 8.41
C SER A 188 -10.76 4.18 7.06
N LEU A 189 -11.60 3.15 7.06
CA LEU A 189 -12.09 2.51 5.84
C LEU A 189 -13.02 3.44 5.05
N GLY A 190 -13.89 4.18 5.74
CA GLY A 190 -14.74 5.21 5.14
C GLY A 190 -13.91 6.31 4.46
N ARG A 191 -12.86 6.78 5.12
CA ARG A 191 -11.90 7.76 4.57
C ARG A 191 -11.20 7.24 3.31
N ILE A 192 -10.66 6.02 3.36
CA ILE A 192 -9.98 5.38 2.21
C ILE A 192 -10.97 5.19 1.06
N HIS A 193 -12.20 4.74 1.35
CA HIS A 193 -13.26 4.58 0.35
C HIS A 193 -13.57 5.90 -0.35
N ALA A 194 -13.82 6.96 0.43
CA ALA A 194 -14.11 8.29 -0.07
C ALA A 194 -12.95 8.82 -0.95
N ALA A 195 -11.70 8.60 -0.55
CA ALA A 195 -10.54 9.00 -1.33
C ALA A 195 -10.47 8.28 -2.69
N VAL A 196 -10.68 6.95 -2.70
CA VAL A 196 -10.70 6.15 -3.94
C VAL A 196 -11.81 6.62 -4.88
N GLN A 197 -13.03 6.85 -4.36
CA GLN A 197 -14.16 7.36 -5.15
C GLN A 197 -13.87 8.75 -5.71
N GLN A 198 -13.42 9.68 -4.88
CA GLN A 198 -13.13 11.05 -5.31
C GLN A 198 -12.02 11.10 -6.37
N ILE A 199 -10.96 10.29 -6.24
CA ILE A 199 -9.92 10.16 -7.29
C ILE A 199 -10.53 9.58 -8.57
N ALA A 200 -11.33 8.52 -8.46
CA ALA A 200 -12.01 7.91 -9.60
C ALA A 200 -13.02 8.84 -10.29
N ASP A 201 -13.51 9.85 -9.57
CA ASP A 201 -14.51 10.81 -10.02
C ASP A 201 -13.93 12.01 -10.75
N ARG A 202 -12.64 12.31 -10.57
CA ARG A 202 -11.97 13.44 -11.22
C ARG A 202 -12.07 13.38 -12.73
N GLU A 203 -12.33 14.53 -13.33
CA GLU A 203 -12.25 14.68 -14.77
C GLU A 203 -10.81 14.43 -15.24
N ARG A 204 -10.66 13.53 -16.22
CA ARG A 204 -9.36 13.04 -16.66
C ARG A 204 -9.39 12.55 -18.09
N ASN A 205 -8.21 12.49 -18.70
CA ASN A 205 -8.04 12.11 -20.09
C ASN A 205 -7.68 10.64 -20.33
N GLY A 206 -7.49 9.87 -19.27
CA GLY A 206 -7.24 8.42 -19.36
C GLY A 206 -7.27 7.74 -17.99
N PRO A 207 -6.63 6.57 -17.87
CA PRO A 207 -6.62 5.80 -16.63
C PRO A 207 -5.96 6.55 -15.48
N VAL A 208 -6.32 6.22 -14.25
CA VAL A 208 -5.57 6.62 -13.04
C VAL A 208 -4.95 5.40 -12.39
N LEU A 209 -3.82 5.62 -11.72
CA LEU A 209 -3.17 4.61 -10.88
C LEU A 209 -3.15 5.09 -9.43
N ILE A 210 -3.67 4.27 -8.52
CA ILE A 210 -3.71 4.51 -7.07
C ILE A 210 -2.77 3.48 -6.40
N ILE A 211 -1.71 3.95 -5.74
CA ILE A 211 -0.69 3.13 -5.09
C ILE A 211 -0.79 3.31 -3.57
N ALA A 212 -1.25 2.29 -2.87
CA ALA A 212 -1.48 2.38 -1.43
C ALA A 212 -1.28 1.01 -0.76
N HIS A 213 -2.20 0.64 0.13
CA HIS A 213 -2.04 -0.52 1.00
C HIS A 213 -2.94 -1.68 0.55
N ALA A 214 -2.71 -2.88 1.08
CA ALA A 214 -3.58 -4.04 0.82
C ALA A 214 -5.05 -3.74 1.16
N ILE A 215 -5.29 -2.96 2.22
CA ILE A 215 -6.65 -2.55 2.61
C ILE A 215 -7.32 -1.63 1.59
N THR A 216 -6.57 -0.79 0.88
CA THR A 216 -7.13 0.06 -0.18
C THR A 216 -7.75 -0.79 -1.29
N LEU A 217 -7.10 -1.89 -1.67
CA LEU A 217 -7.63 -2.83 -2.65
C LEU A 217 -8.88 -3.54 -2.11
N GLN A 218 -8.85 -3.96 -0.84
CA GLN A 218 -10.00 -4.59 -0.20
C GLN A 218 -11.22 -3.67 -0.12
N VAL A 219 -11.01 -2.40 0.24
CA VAL A 219 -12.06 -1.37 0.27
C VAL A 219 -12.65 -1.17 -1.12
N ALA A 220 -11.82 -1.09 -2.16
CA ALA A 220 -12.29 -0.95 -3.53
C ALA A 220 -13.05 -2.18 -4.03
N GLU A 221 -12.62 -3.40 -3.69
CA GLU A 221 -13.36 -4.62 -4.00
C GLU A 221 -14.71 -4.68 -3.27
N ASN A 222 -14.74 -4.30 -2.00
CA ASN A 222 -15.97 -4.28 -1.20
C ASN A 222 -16.98 -3.27 -1.75
N ALA A 223 -16.52 -2.11 -2.22
CA ALA A 223 -17.35 -1.11 -2.88
C ALA A 223 -18.05 -1.63 -4.15
N CYS A 224 -17.51 -2.67 -4.80
CA CYS A 224 -18.14 -3.29 -5.96
C CYS A 224 -19.28 -4.24 -5.59
N ASN A 225 -19.33 -4.71 -4.34
CA ASN A 225 -20.23 -5.75 -3.89
C ASN A 225 -21.36 -5.14 -3.03
N GLU A 226 -22.57 -5.03 -3.58
CA GLU A 226 -23.76 -4.52 -2.87
C GLU A 226 -24.11 -5.33 -1.61
N LYS A 227 -23.63 -6.58 -1.51
CA LYS A 227 -23.82 -7.47 -0.35
C LYS A 227 -22.67 -7.45 0.67
N SER A 228 -21.68 -6.58 0.49
CA SER A 228 -20.60 -6.45 1.45
C SER A 228 -21.16 -5.88 2.75
N ILE A 229 -20.81 -6.48 3.90
CA ILE A 229 -21.14 -5.95 5.24
C ILE A 229 -20.73 -4.46 5.35
N TYR A 230 -19.64 -4.09 4.66
CA TYR A 230 -19.18 -2.70 4.56
C TYR A 230 -20.09 -1.78 3.74
N ALA A 231 -20.74 -2.28 2.69
CA ALA A 231 -21.70 -1.50 1.91
C ALA A 231 -22.97 -1.21 2.72
N GLN A 232 -23.36 -2.14 3.61
CA GLN A 232 -24.48 -1.96 4.54
C GLN A 232 -24.15 -0.87 5.58
N CYS A 233 -22.99 -0.96 6.25
CA CYS A 233 -22.55 0.06 7.20
C CYS A 233 -22.40 1.46 6.55
N LEU A 234 -21.93 1.53 5.30
CA LEU A 234 -21.82 2.81 4.57
C LEU A 234 -23.18 3.38 4.16
N SER A 235 -24.13 2.52 3.74
CA SER A 235 -25.48 2.96 3.33
C SER A 235 -26.32 3.52 4.48
N GLU A 236 -26.13 3.01 5.71
CA GLU A 236 -26.81 3.49 6.92
C GLU A 236 -26.32 4.89 7.35
N THR A 237 -25.06 5.23 7.05
CA THR A 237 -24.51 6.59 7.23
C THR A 237 -24.96 7.60 6.16
N GLU A 238 -25.46 7.16 5.00
CA GLU A 238 -25.95 8.06 3.94
C GLU A 238 -27.43 8.42 4.13
N THR A 239 -28.27 7.48 4.54
CA THR A 239 -29.70 7.73 4.83
C THR A 239 -29.91 8.65 6.03
N SER A 240 -28.97 8.67 6.98
CA SER A 240 -28.99 9.58 8.13
C SER A 240 -28.58 11.04 7.78
N LYS A 241 -28.03 11.30 6.59
CA LYS A 241 -27.63 12.65 6.14
C LYS A 241 -28.67 13.37 5.26
N THR A 242 -29.78 12.71 4.91
CA THR A 242 -30.84 13.32 4.08
C THR A 242 -31.81 14.25 4.84
N GLU A 243 -31.63 14.45 6.15
CA GLU A 243 -32.39 15.43 6.95
C GLU A 243 -31.47 16.46 7.64
N SER A 244 -30.77 17.29 6.86
CA SER A 244 -30.52 18.69 7.25
C SER A 244 -29.84 19.46 6.11
N LYS A 245 -30.56 20.41 5.52
CA LYS A 245 -29.95 21.49 4.74
C LYS A 245 -29.49 22.57 5.70
N THR A 246 -28.19 22.82 5.81
CA THR A 246 -27.58 24.16 5.89
C THR A 246 -26.06 24.07 5.74
N ASN A 247 -25.47 25.12 5.17
CA ASN A 247 -24.06 25.20 4.78
C ASN A 247 -23.09 25.29 5.97
N SER A 248 -22.02 24.47 5.88
CA SER A 248 -20.61 24.71 6.26
C SER A 248 -20.00 23.55 7.07
N SER A 249 -18.72 23.26 6.78
CA SER A 249 -17.82 22.23 7.34
C SER A 249 -18.33 20.79 7.32
N VAL A 250 -17.99 20.04 6.26
CA VAL A 250 -18.30 18.61 6.13
C VAL A 250 -17.10 17.79 6.58
N ILE A 251 -17.15 17.34 7.83
CA ILE A 251 -16.84 16.02 8.39
C ILE A 251 -16.90 16.23 9.89
N SER A 252 -18.07 15.99 10.49
CA SER A 252 -18.19 15.88 11.94
C SER A 252 -19.30 14.90 12.27
N HIS A 253 -18.92 13.91 13.07
CA HIS A 253 -19.75 12.96 13.83
C HIS A 253 -20.38 11.81 13.05
N ILE A 254 -19.72 10.65 13.14
CA ILE A 254 -20.34 9.32 12.98
C ILE A 254 -20.70 8.85 14.41
N ASN A 255 -21.97 8.50 14.63
CA ASN A 255 -22.49 8.14 15.95
C ASN A 255 -22.19 6.67 16.26
N SER A 256 -21.56 6.41 17.40
CA SER A 256 -20.82 5.17 17.71
C SER A 256 -21.64 4.02 18.31
N SER A 257 -22.96 3.99 18.15
CA SER A 257 -23.83 3.11 18.96
C SER A 257 -24.55 1.96 18.24
N GLU A 258 -24.37 1.77 16.93
CA GLU A 258 -24.99 0.64 16.22
C GLU A 258 -23.99 -0.06 15.29
N VAL A 259 -23.06 -0.83 15.85
CA VAL A 259 -22.27 -1.81 15.08
C VAL A 259 -22.24 -3.13 15.86
N VAL A 260 -23.09 -4.06 15.42
CA VAL A 260 -23.17 -5.42 15.96
C VAL A 260 -22.05 -6.29 15.38
N THR A 261 -21.20 -6.75 16.30
CA THR A 261 -20.34 -7.96 16.29
C THR A 261 -19.97 -8.60 14.95
N VAL A 262 -18.69 -8.50 14.58
CA VAL A 262 -18.06 -9.46 13.65
C VAL A 262 -17.15 -10.40 14.43
N ALA A 263 -17.41 -11.69 14.23
CA ALA A 263 -16.86 -12.83 14.96
C ALA A 263 -15.33 -13.04 14.75
N SER A 264 -14.72 -13.57 15.82
CA SER A 264 -13.53 -14.44 15.86
C SER A 264 -12.24 -13.98 15.15
N HIS A 265 -11.40 -13.25 15.88
CA HIS A 265 -9.99 -13.56 16.22
C HIS A 265 -9.06 -14.28 15.21
N GLY A 266 -9.28 -14.12 13.91
CA GLY A 266 -8.23 -14.18 12.89
C GLY A 266 -8.04 -12.76 12.37
N SER A 267 -6.94 -12.09 12.71
CA SER A 267 -6.77 -10.66 12.41
C SER A 267 -7.00 -10.40 10.91
N ILE A 268 -8.02 -9.60 10.58
CA ILE A 268 -8.36 -9.15 9.21
C ILE A 268 -7.09 -8.70 8.45
N ARG A 269 -6.15 -8.09 9.17
CA ARG A 269 -4.81 -7.68 8.72
C ARG A 269 -4.00 -8.82 8.08
N GLY A 270 -4.03 -10.02 8.65
CA GLY A 270 -3.31 -11.20 8.15
C GLY A 270 -3.92 -11.77 6.87
N ALA A 271 -5.26 -11.89 6.83
CA ALA A 271 -5.99 -12.41 5.67
C ALA A 271 -5.85 -11.52 4.42
N MET A 272 -5.70 -10.20 4.60
CA MET A 272 -5.48 -9.29 3.47
C MET A 272 -4.08 -9.39 2.85
N LYS A 273 -3.05 -9.65 3.67
CA LYS A 273 -1.67 -9.74 3.17
C LYS A 273 -1.47 -10.92 2.21
N SER A 274 -2.17 -12.03 2.46
CA SER A 274 -2.16 -13.20 1.56
C SER A 274 -3.04 -12.99 0.32
N LYS A 275 -4.18 -12.30 0.46
CA LYS A 275 -5.07 -12.00 -0.67
C LYS A 275 -4.47 -11.04 -1.69
N TYR A 276 -3.78 -9.99 -1.23
CA TYR A 276 -3.17 -8.99 -2.10
C TYR A 276 -1.65 -8.98 -1.91
N PRO A 277 -0.87 -9.79 -2.64
CA PRO A 277 0.60 -9.76 -2.56
C PRO A 277 1.19 -8.38 -2.91
N PHE A 278 2.47 -8.16 -2.62
CA PHE A 278 3.15 -6.92 -3.01
C PHE A 278 3.03 -6.67 -4.51
N CYS A 279 2.88 -5.39 -4.88
CA CYS A 279 2.64 -4.98 -6.27
C CYS A 279 1.39 -5.59 -6.92
N HIS A 280 0.47 -6.22 -6.17
CA HIS A 280 -0.79 -6.71 -6.72
C HIS A 280 -1.58 -5.55 -7.34
N LEU A 281 -2.00 -5.75 -8.58
CA LEU A 281 -2.72 -4.76 -9.38
C LEU A 281 -4.16 -5.22 -9.60
N LEU A 282 -5.09 -4.35 -9.25
CA LEU A 282 -6.52 -4.53 -9.43
C LEU A 282 -7.02 -3.47 -10.41
N ALA A 283 -7.73 -3.90 -11.45
CA ALA A 283 -8.33 -2.99 -12.40
C ALA A 283 -9.83 -2.85 -12.15
N MET A 284 -10.27 -1.59 -12.10
CA MET A 284 -11.65 -1.18 -11.86
C MET A 284 -12.09 -0.24 -12.98
N ALA A 285 -13.34 -0.31 -13.39
CA ALA A 285 -13.96 0.67 -14.27
C ALA A 285 -15.08 1.40 -13.53
N LYS A 286 -15.10 2.72 -13.66
CA LYS A 286 -16.19 3.57 -13.20
C LYS A 286 -17.39 3.46 -14.15
N ASP A 287 -18.54 3.07 -13.62
CA ASP A 287 -19.84 3.09 -14.30
C ASP A 287 -20.86 3.86 -13.45
N GLY A 288 -21.14 5.11 -13.84
CA GLY A 288 -21.90 6.04 -12.99
C GLY A 288 -21.14 6.31 -11.70
N TYR A 289 -21.79 6.12 -10.55
CA TYR A 289 -21.19 6.25 -9.20
C TYR A 289 -20.55 4.96 -8.67
N LYS A 290 -20.57 3.87 -9.45
CA LYS A 290 -20.09 2.57 -8.99
C LYS A 290 -18.76 2.22 -9.65
N LEU A 291 -17.85 1.65 -8.87
CA LEU A 291 -16.69 0.94 -9.38
C LEU A 291 -17.07 -0.51 -9.64
N ARG A 292 -16.57 -1.08 -10.74
CA ARG A 292 -16.70 -2.51 -11.04
C ARG A 292 -15.36 -3.08 -11.42
N ARG A 293 -15.06 -4.29 -10.94
CA ARG A 293 -13.86 -5.01 -11.36
C ARG A 293 -13.90 -5.28 -12.86
N VAL A 294 -12.79 -5.03 -13.52
CA VAL A 294 -12.58 -5.35 -14.94
C VAL A 294 -11.28 -6.10 -15.11
N GLU A 295 -11.18 -6.87 -16.19
CA GLU A 295 -9.91 -7.49 -16.56
C GLU A 295 -9.08 -6.55 -17.42
N THR A 296 -7.77 -6.56 -17.20
CA THR A 296 -6.81 -5.93 -18.10
C THR A 296 -5.88 -7.00 -18.65
N ASN A 297 -5.19 -6.69 -19.74
CA ASN A 297 -4.15 -7.55 -20.29
C ASN A 297 -2.83 -7.47 -19.47
N ILE A 298 -2.86 -6.91 -18.27
CA ILE A 298 -1.71 -6.85 -17.37
C ILE A 298 -1.63 -8.21 -16.65
N PRO A 299 -0.59 -9.02 -16.88
CA PRO A 299 -0.43 -10.29 -16.18
C PRO A 299 -0.16 -10.04 -14.68
N PRO A 300 -0.61 -10.95 -13.79
CA PRO A 300 -0.20 -10.91 -12.40
C PRO A 300 1.31 -11.14 -12.28
N LEU A 301 1.93 -10.52 -11.27
CA LEU A 301 3.32 -10.75 -10.93
C LEU A 301 3.40 -11.78 -9.81
N THR A 302 4.01 -12.93 -10.09
CA THR A 302 4.29 -13.98 -9.11
C THR A 302 5.79 -14.13 -8.95
N MET A 303 6.28 -14.03 -7.72
CA MET A 303 7.67 -14.29 -7.38
C MET A 303 7.73 -15.24 -6.19
N THR A 304 8.64 -16.20 -6.24
CA THR A 304 8.91 -17.10 -5.13
C THR A 304 9.96 -16.49 -4.22
N PRO A 305 9.77 -16.51 -2.89
CA PRO A 305 10.80 -16.10 -1.95
C PRO A 305 12.09 -16.91 -2.18
N LYS A 306 13.24 -16.25 -2.10
CA LYS A 306 14.54 -16.92 -2.06
C LYS A 306 14.99 -16.93 -0.60
N ALA A 307 15.14 -18.12 -0.01
CA ALA A 307 15.64 -18.25 1.34
C ALA A 307 17.17 -18.05 1.36
N GLU A 308 17.68 -17.51 2.46
CA GLU A 308 19.09 -17.59 2.81
C GLU A 308 19.37 -19.05 3.19
N GLU A 309 20.26 -19.73 2.47
CA GLU A 309 20.70 -21.07 2.88
C GLU A 309 21.46 -20.90 4.19
N ALA A 310 20.90 -21.42 5.29
CA ALA A 310 21.61 -21.49 6.55
C ALA A 310 22.85 -22.37 6.33
N THR A 311 24.03 -21.76 6.23
CA THR A 311 25.29 -22.48 6.31
C THR A 311 25.36 -23.06 7.72
N ALA A 312 25.10 -24.36 7.84
CA ALA A 312 25.37 -25.10 9.05
C ALA A 312 26.89 -25.16 9.24
N GLU A 313 27.47 -24.16 9.91
CA GLU A 313 28.77 -24.31 10.55
C GLU A 313 28.58 -25.28 11.72
N SER A 314 28.94 -26.54 11.48
CA SER A 314 29.13 -27.54 12.51
C SER A 314 30.27 -27.08 13.42
N ALA A 315 29.93 -26.65 14.64
CA ALA A 315 30.87 -26.57 15.74
C ALA A 315 31.31 -27.99 16.09
N ASP A 316 32.46 -28.40 15.55
CA ASP A 316 33.19 -29.60 15.97
C ASP A 316 33.99 -29.22 17.21
N GLU A 317 33.33 -29.21 18.37
CA GLU A 317 34.01 -29.20 19.68
C GLU A 317 34.54 -30.62 19.92
N SER A 318 35.79 -30.86 19.53
CA SER A 318 36.52 -32.04 19.95
C SER A 318 36.81 -31.94 21.45
N GLU A 319 36.13 -32.78 22.23
CA GLU A 319 36.46 -33.13 23.61
C GLU A 319 37.95 -33.51 23.72
N GLU A 320 38.76 -32.69 24.38
CA GLU A 320 40.09 -33.09 24.82
C GLU A 320 39.97 -33.65 26.25
N THR A 321 40.37 -34.90 26.36
CA THR A 321 40.14 -35.82 27.47
C THR A 321 41.01 -35.49 28.68
N GLY A 322 40.37 -35.25 29.82
CA GLY A 322 41.03 -35.28 31.13
C GLY A 322 41.25 -36.72 31.58
N ALA A 323 42.50 -37.18 31.57
CA ALA A 323 42.92 -38.38 32.29
C ALA A 323 44.02 -37.99 33.29
N GLU A 324 43.62 -37.82 34.55
CA GLU A 324 44.54 -37.90 35.69
C GLU A 324 45.06 -39.34 35.81
N VAL A 325 46.38 -39.51 35.76
CA VAL A 325 47.06 -40.64 36.42
C VAL A 325 48.12 -40.06 37.33
N ASN A 326 47.87 -40.21 38.61
CA ASN A 326 48.69 -39.77 39.72
C ASN A 326 49.71 -40.88 40.05
N VAL A 327 51.01 -40.58 40.01
CA VAL A 327 52.07 -41.36 40.68
C VAL A 327 53.12 -40.37 41.19
N GLY A 328 53.18 -40.18 42.51
CA GLY A 328 54.14 -39.35 43.22
C GLY A 328 53.61 -38.87 44.56
#